data_AF-A0A4Q7L4P8-F1
#
_entry.id   AF-A0A4Q7L4P8-F1
#
_cell.length_a   1.000
_cell.length_b   1.000
_cell.length_c   1.000
_cell.angle_alpha   90.00
_cell.angle_beta   90.00
_cell.angle_gamma   90.00
#
_symmetry.space_group_name_H-M   'P 1'
#
loop_
_entity.id
_entity.type
_entity.pdbx_description
1 polymer ?
#
loop_
_entity_poly.entity_id
_entity_poly.type
_entity_poly.pdbx_seq_one_letter_code
_entity_poly.pdbx_strand_id
1 'polypeptide(L)'
;MTPRRRTDAGSTSRRDTGDSGRPPDAGTPRPDARPPGEGTGVTPDNIDAVARRMAATSGKVQGVLRSLAGVSVGRESYGLVGSTFADSAQTHLDTTRDNLDKGATAVDAAHAKTAQAAKTYRETEHRNTERFTSTNQRLAKSGIRGEVVSDVDRRADQPNAETRIGDRLNANSPKVSRHILSEVEQSLHERSKQVVQVRELKPGEHVNEAFDVTFSDGSHGVYKPIAGADASIRESIPADGMAAREVAVSRLDEKLGFGLVPTTAFADGHRGLGSVQQWQDSTDGRPPEDYPRYQQEQVAVLDYITANTDRHPGNNLTSPEGNFVAIDHGYCFPETAADKLRSSYVAHNLNVPLSEELLAKVRSIDLGEVADLLAATGLRGSAASDGIARLGEIQESGMITGDAWPGVITDAYWRTVRGAK
;
A
#
# COMPACT_ATOMS: atom_id res chain seq x y z
N MET A 1 30.68 -44.50 5.51
CA MET A 1 31.31 -45.43 4.55
C MET A 1 30.22 -45.98 3.63
N THR A 2 30.22 -45.47 2.39
CA THR A 2 29.86 -46.06 1.08
C THR A 2 28.61 -46.97 0.86
N PRO A 3 28.04 -46.94 -0.37
CA PRO A 3 26.62 -47.15 -0.68
C PRO A 3 26.35 -48.35 -1.61
N ARG A 4 25.08 -48.61 -1.95
CA ARG A 4 24.61 -49.45 -3.09
C ARG A 4 23.19 -49.02 -3.47
N ARG A 5 22.69 -49.07 -4.70
CA ARG A 5 23.19 -49.14 -6.09
C ARG A 5 21.93 -48.95 -6.98
N ARG A 6 22.08 -48.34 -8.17
CA ARG A 6 21.08 -48.22 -9.25
C ARG A 6 20.54 -49.57 -9.73
N THR A 7 19.32 -49.57 -10.29
CA THR A 7 18.97 -50.30 -11.53
C THR A 7 17.95 -49.53 -12.36
N ASP A 8 18.16 -49.57 -13.68
CA ASP A 8 17.47 -48.88 -14.77
C ASP A 8 16.20 -49.61 -15.29
N ALA A 9 15.49 -48.88 -16.16
CA ALA A 9 14.91 -49.32 -17.45
C ALA A 9 13.41 -49.64 -17.54
N GLY A 10 12.78 -49.02 -18.55
CA GLY A 10 11.48 -49.42 -19.09
C GLY A 10 10.85 -48.39 -20.03
N SER A 11 11.31 -48.32 -21.28
CA SER A 11 10.69 -47.55 -22.37
C SER A 11 9.50 -48.29 -23.00
N THR A 12 8.47 -47.57 -23.46
CA THR A 12 7.69 -47.94 -24.65
C THR A 12 7.31 -46.70 -25.45
N SER A 13 7.40 -46.83 -26.78
CA SER A 13 7.25 -45.79 -27.80
C SER A 13 6.03 -46.05 -28.71
N ARG A 14 5.75 -45.05 -29.57
CA ARG A 14 4.91 -45.02 -30.80
C ARG A 14 3.45 -44.58 -30.58
N ARG A 15 2.84 -43.76 -31.43
CA ARG A 15 3.10 -43.49 -32.85
C ARG A 15 2.48 -42.15 -33.31
N ASP A 16 3.13 -41.58 -34.31
CA ASP A 16 2.82 -40.39 -35.09
C ASP A 16 1.96 -40.74 -36.33
N THR A 17 1.04 -39.86 -36.74
CA THR A 17 0.48 -39.78 -38.10
C THR A 17 -0.04 -38.36 -38.36
N GLY A 18 0.61 -37.63 -39.27
CA GLY A 18 0.07 -36.43 -39.91
C GLY A 18 -0.72 -36.77 -41.20
N ASP A 19 -1.56 -35.83 -41.67
CA ASP A 19 -1.37 -35.09 -42.94
C ASP A 19 -2.65 -34.35 -43.40
N SER A 20 -2.39 -33.23 -44.08
CA SER A 20 -3.13 -32.60 -45.19
C SER A 20 -4.06 -31.42 -44.90
N GLY A 21 -3.70 -30.28 -45.52
CA GLY A 21 -4.25 -28.96 -45.29
C GLY A 21 -5.43 -28.53 -46.17
N ARG A 22 -5.95 -27.35 -45.83
CA ARG A 22 -6.94 -26.57 -46.59
C ARG A 22 -6.60 -25.07 -46.42
N PRO A 23 -6.71 -24.22 -47.46
CA PRO A 23 -6.13 -22.87 -47.48
C PRO A 23 -6.90 -21.86 -46.61
N PRO A 24 -6.29 -20.72 -46.23
CA PRO A 24 -6.92 -19.71 -45.38
C PRO A 24 -7.95 -18.91 -46.17
N ASP A 25 -9.18 -18.86 -45.65
CA ASP A 25 -10.24 -17.99 -46.15
C ASP A 25 -10.01 -16.56 -45.65
N ALA A 26 -10.03 -15.60 -46.58
CA ALA A 26 -9.87 -14.19 -46.33
C ALA A 26 -11.22 -13.60 -45.91
N GLY A 27 -11.37 -13.27 -44.62
CA GLY A 27 -12.61 -12.72 -44.08
C GLY A 27 -12.40 -11.59 -43.07
N THR A 28 -12.43 -10.35 -43.58
CA THR A 28 -12.80 -9.07 -42.93
C THR A 28 -12.08 -8.59 -41.65
N PRO A 29 -11.61 -7.32 -41.61
CA PRO A 29 -10.88 -6.76 -40.48
C PRO A 29 -11.80 -6.49 -39.28
N ARG A 30 -11.42 -6.99 -38.09
CA ARG A 30 -11.98 -6.53 -36.81
C ARG A 30 -11.36 -5.17 -36.47
N PRO A 31 -12.15 -4.14 -36.11
CA PRO A 31 -11.60 -2.91 -35.59
C PRO A 31 -11.09 -3.16 -34.15
N ASP A 32 -9.92 -2.59 -33.87
CA ASP A 32 -9.36 -2.36 -32.54
C ASP A 32 -8.72 -3.55 -31.79
N ALA A 33 -7.71 -4.16 -32.40
CA ALA A 33 -6.63 -4.82 -31.65
C ALA A 33 -5.57 -3.76 -31.25
N ARG A 34 -5.43 -3.48 -29.95
CA ARG A 34 -4.33 -2.63 -29.44
C ARG A 34 -3.00 -3.38 -29.48
N PRO A 35 -1.88 -2.70 -29.77
CA PRO A 35 -0.57 -3.33 -29.72
C PRO A 35 -0.16 -3.62 -28.26
N PRO A 36 0.65 -4.67 -28.00
CA PRO A 36 1.14 -5.01 -26.67
C PRO A 36 2.31 -4.08 -26.33
N GLY A 37 2.17 -3.22 -25.31
CA GLY A 37 3.29 -2.38 -24.88
C GLY A 37 3.00 -1.04 -24.19
N GLU A 38 1.78 -0.75 -23.74
CA GLU A 38 1.54 0.39 -22.84
C GLU A 38 1.09 -0.14 -21.47
N GLY A 39 2.05 -0.26 -20.55
CA GLY A 39 1.75 -0.48 -19.15
C GLY A 39 0.89 0.67 -18.64
N THR A 40 -0.19 0.33 -17.95
CA THR A 40 -1.04 1.29 -17.24
C THR A 40 -0.33 1.79 -15.98
N GLY A 41 0.81 2.47 -16.16
CA GLY A 41 1.33 3.37 -15.14
C GLY A 41 0.39 4.56 -15.01
N VAL A 42 0.17 5.09 -13.82
CA VAL A 42 -0.53 6.37 -13.66
C VAL A 42 0.39 7.48 -14.17
N THR A 43 0.34 7.75 -15.46
CA THR A 43 0.95 8.94 -16.06
C THR A 43 -0.03 10.12 -15.93
N PRO A 44 0.45 11.38 -15.92
CA PRO A 44 -0.43 12.55 -15.99
C PRO A 44 -1.45 12.47 -17.12
N ASP A 45 -1.07 11.85 -18.25
CA ASP A 45 -1.94 11.62 -19.41
C ASP A 45 -3.10 10.64 -19.12
N ASN A 46 -2.87 9.64 -18.27
CA ASN A 46 -3.89 8.71 -17.81
C ASN A 46 -4.86 9.37 -16.81
N ILE A 47 -4.37 10.28 -15.97
CA ILE A 47 -5.24 11.11 -15.10
C ILE A 47 -6.09 12.07 -15.95
N ASP A 48 -5.50 12.70 -16.97
CA ASP A 48 -6.22 13.57 -17.90
C ASP A 48 -7.23 12.76 -18.76
N ALA A 49 -6.92 11.51 -19.08
CA ALA A 49 -7.86 10.60 -19.75
C ALA A 49 -9.06 10.23 -18.86
N VAL A 50 -8.84 9.99 -17.57
CA VAL A 50 -9.91 9.77 -16.59
C VAL A 50 -10.73 11.04 -16.40
N ALA A 51 -10.09 12.20 -16.28
CA ALA A 51 -10.77 13.49 -16.18
C ALA A 51 -11.67 13.76 -17.41
N ARG A 52 -11.17 13.53 -18.62
CA ARG A 52 -11.97 13.62 -19.87
C ARG A 52 -13.15 12.65 -19.89
N ARG A 53 -12.98 11.42 -19.38
CA ARG A 53 -14.08 10.44 -19.27
C ARG A 53 -15.13 10.88 -18.26
N MET A 54 -14.73 11.43 -17.11
CA MET A 54 -15.66 11.97 -16.11
C MET A 54 -16.43 13.18 -16.65
N ALA A 55 -15.77 14.08 -17.37
CA ALA A 55 -16.43 15.20 -18.05
C ALA A 55 -17.43 14.72 -19.12
N ALA A 56 -17.08 13.68 -19.91
CA ALA A 56 -18.00 13.08 -20.87
C ALA A 56 -19.21 12.41 -20.20
N THR A 57 -19.01 11.76 -19.05
CA THR A 57 -20.10 11.17 -18.24
C THR A 57 -21.00 12.26 -17.65
N SER A 58 -20.44 13.35 -17.12
CA SER A 58 -21.19 14.52 -16.65
C SER A 58 -22.04 15.12 -17.79
N GLY A 59 -21.47 15.29 -18.98
CA GLY A 59 -22.21 15.74 -20.17
C GLY A 59 -23.37 14.83 -20.59
N LYS A 60 -23.22 13.50 -20.45
CA LYS A 60 -24.30 12.52 -20.70
C LYS A 60 -25.40 12.61 -19.64
N VAL A 61 -25.04 12.74 -18.36
CA VAL A 61 -26.00 12.92 -17.26
C VAL A 61 -26.80 14.22 -17.43
N GLN A 62 -26.13 15.32 -17.79
CA GLN A 62 -26.81 16.57 -18.14
C GLN A 62 -27.70 16.45 -19.39
N GLY A 63 -27.32 15.61 -20.36
CA GLY A 63 -28.15 15.27 -21.51
C GLY A 63 -29.46 14.57 -21.11
N VAL A 64 -29.38 13.60 -20.18
CA VAL A 64 -30.56 12.92 -19.63
C VAL A 64 -31.43 13.89 -18.83
N LEU A 65 -30.83 14.77 -18.02
CA LEU A 65 -31.56 15.82 -17.29
C LEU A 65 -32.32 16.76 -18.23
N ARG A 66 -31.74 17.17 -19.36
CA ARG A 66 -32.42 17.98 -20.38
C ARG A 66 -33.58 17.23 -21.05
N SER A 67 -33.41 15.94 -21.36
CA SER A 67 -34.48 15.11 -21.92
C SER A 67 -35.63 14.91 -20.92
N LEU A 68 -35.30 14.76 -19.63
CA LEU A 68 -36.29 14.66 -18.57
C LEU A 68 -36.98 16.00 -18.29
N ALA A 69 -36.32 17.14 -18.45
CA ALA A 69 -36.92 18.46 -18.21
C ALA A 69 -38.14 18.75 -19.11
N GLY A 70 -38.27 18.07 -20.26
CA GLY A 70 -39.43 18.16 -21.16
C GLY A 70 -40.60 17.23 -20.81
N VAL A 71 -40.47 16.36 -19.80
CA VAL A 71 -41.50 15.37 -19.43
C VAL A 71 -42.35 15.92 -18.27
N SER A 72 -43.63 16.17 -18.52
CA SER A 72 -44.61 16.55 -17.49
C SER A 72 -45.80 15.58 -17.53
N VAL A 73 -46.22 15.08 -16.38
CA VAL A 73 -47.42 14.25 -16.25
C VAL A 73 -48.53 15.15 -15.70
N GLY A 74 -49.32 15.76 -16.61
CA GLY A 74 -50.37 16.71 -16.25
C GLY A 74 -51.67 16.05 -15.78
N ARG A 75 -52.43 16.77 -14.93
CA ARG A 75 -53.78 16.39 -14.45
C ARG A 75 -54.81 16.15 -15.56
N GLU A 76 -54.58 16.66 -16.76
CA GLU A 76 -55.52 16.52 -17.89
C GLU A 76 -55.47 15.14 -18.55
N SER A 77 -54.44 14.33 -18.25
CA SER A 77 -54.23 13.03 -18.92
C SER A 77 -55.09 11.89 -18.34
N TYR A 78 -55.58 12.03 -17.11
CA TYR A 78 -56.41 11.03 -16.43
C TYR A 78 -57.37 11.73 -15.46
N GLY A 79 -58.69 11.50 -15.59
CA GLY A 79 -59.73 12.15 -14.78
C GLY A 79 -59.64 11.90 -13.26
N LEU A 80 -60.66 12.29 -12.48
CA LEU A 80 -60.66 12.40 -10.99
C LEU A 80 -60.06 11.22 -10.19
N VAL A 81 -59.98 10.01 -10.76
CA VAL A 81 -59.40 8.80 -10.14
C VAL A 81 -57.89 8.65 -10.41
N GLY A 82 -57.35 9.29 -11.45
CA GLY A 82 -55.95 9.23 -11.86
C GLY A 82 -55.06 10.39 -11.37
N SER A 83 -55.62 11.40 -10.69
CA SER A 83 -54.86 12.55 -10.21
C SER A 83 -53.85 12.16 -9.12
N THR A 84 -54.17 11.21 -8.25
CA THR A 84 -53.26 10.73 -7.19
C THR A 84 -52.07 9.95 -7.74
N PHE A 85 -52.28 9.19 -8.83
CA PHE A 85 -51.21 8.50 -9.55
C PHE A 85 -50.34 9.49 -10.32
N ALA A 86 -50.94 10.47 -11.00
CA ALA A 86 -50.21 11.52 -11.71
C ALA A 86 -49.36 12.38 -10.74
N ASP A 87 -49.90 12.75 -9.58
CA ASP A 87 -49.18 13.52 -8.55
C ASP A 87 -48.00 12.71 -7.95
N SER A 88 -48.18 11.40 -7.74
CA SER A 88 -47.12 10.49 -7.27
C SER A 88 -46.03 10.28 -8.33
N ALA A 89 -46.42 10.08 -9.58
CA ALA A 89 -45.47 9.94 -10.70
C ALA A 89 -44.66 11.22 -10.92
N GLN A 90 -45.30 12.39 -10.82
CA GLN A 90 -44.62 13.69 -10.92
C GLN A 90 -43.66 13.91 -9.75
N THR A 91 -44.06 13.57 -8.52
CA THR A 91 -43.19 13.63 -7.33
C THR A 91 -41.97 12.71 -7.47
N HIS A 92 -42.16 11.50 -8.04
CA HIS A 92 -41.07 10.58 -8.29
C HIS A 92 -40.09 11.14 -9.33
N LEU A 93 -40.60 11.70 -10.44
CA LEU A 93 -39.78 12.36 -11.46
C LEU A 93 -38.99 13.54 -10.89
N ASP A 94 -39.59 14.35 -10.04
CA ASP A 94 -38.92 15.49 -9.40
C ASP A 94 -37.85 15.04 -8.41
N THR A 95 -38.10 13.97 -7.66
CA THR A 95 -37.10 13.34 -6.77
C THR A 95 -35.94 12.73 -7.57
N THR A 96 -36.24 12.08 -8.70
CA THR A 96 -35.22 11.55 -9.60
C THR A 96 -34.37 12.67 -10.20
N ARG A 97 -34.96 13.79 -10.59
CA ARG A 97 -34.23 14.98 -11.07
C ARG A 97 -33.30 15.54 -10.00
N ASP A 98 -33.79 15.74 -8.78
CA ASP A 98 -32.97 16.25 -7.66
C ASP A 98 -31.79 15.31 -7.32
N ASN A 99 -32.02 13.99 -7.33
CA ASN A 99 -30.95 13.01 -7.12
C ASN A 99 -29.92 13.01 -8.26
N LEU A 100 -30.37 13.17 -9.51
CA LEU A 100 -29.48 13.28 -10.67
C LEU A 100 -28.67 14.59 -10.64
N ASP A 101 -29.25 15.71 -10.22
CA ASP A 101 -28.55 16.99 -10.06
C ASP A 101 -27.48 16.93 -8.95
N LYS A 102 -27.80 16.29 -7.82
CA LYS A 102 -26.84 16.02 -6.73
C LYS A 102 -25.71 15.11 -7.20
N GLY A 103 -26.04 14.07 -7.97
CA GLY A 103 -25.06 13.17 -8.59
C GLY A 103 -24.13 13.89 -9.57
N ALA A 104 -24.69 14.74 -10.45
CA ALA A 104 -23.91 15.54 -11.39
C ALA A 104 -22.96 16.50 -10.66
N THR A 105 -23.44 17.18 -9.61
CA THR A 105 -22.62 18.07 -8.77
C THR A 105 -21.48 17.32 -8.08
N ALA A 106 -21.74 16.11 -7.57
CA ALA A 106 -20.72 15.27 -6.95
C ALA A 106 -19.65 14.81 -7.95
N VAL A 107 -20.06 14.47 -9.19
CA VAL A 107 -19.15 14.10 -10.28
C VAL A 107 -18.29 15.29 -10.70
N ASP A 108 -18.86 16.49 -10.81
CA ASP A 108 -18.12 17.71 -11.16
C ASP A 108 -17.12 18.10 -10.05
N ALA A 109 -17.50 17.94 -8.78
CA ALA A 109 -16.61 18.16 -7.64
C ALA A 109 -15.47 17.13 -7.60
N ALA A 110 -15.75 15.87 -7.90
CA ALA A 110 -14.74 14.82 -8.02
C ALA A 110 -13.77 15.12 -9.17
N HIS A 111 -14.29 15.50 -10.34
CA HIS A 111 -13.49 15.91 -11.49
C HIS A 111 -12.56 17.08 -11.16
N ALA A 112 -13.07 18.13 -10.50
CA ALA A 112 -12.27 19.28 -10.09
C ALA A 112 -11.14 18.89 -9.11
N LYS A 113 -11.43 18.01 -8.14
CA LYS A 113 -10.43 17.49 -7.20
C LYS A 113 -9.36 16.65 -7.90
N THR A 114 -9.75 15.79 -8.83
CA THR A 114 -8.81 14.96 -9.61
C THR A 114 -7.93 15.81 -10.52
N ALA A 115 -8.49 16.82 -11.19
CA ALA A 115 -7.73 17.76 -12.01
C ALA A 115 -6.74 18.60 -11.18
N GLN A 116 -7.14 19.02 -9.98
CA GLN A 116 -6.29 19.73 -9.04
C GLN A 116 -5.15 18.84 -8.51
N ALA A 117 -5.42 17.57 -8.24
CA ALA A 117 -4.40 16.59 -7.86
C ALA A 117 -3.37 16.39 -8.98
N ALA A 118 -3.83 16.26 -10.24
CA ALA A 118 -2.95 16.15 -11.42
C ALA A 118 -2.04 17.37 -11.57
N LYS A 119 -2.60 18.58 -11.41
CA LYS A 119 -1.85 19.84 -11.45
C LYS A 119 -0.78 19.89 -10.34
N THR A 120 -1.17 19.52 -9.13
CA THR A 120 -0.28 19.52 -7.95
C THR A 120 0.86 18.52 -8.11
N TYR A 121 0.58 17.36 -8.71
CA TYR A 121 1.59 16.35 -9.06
C TYR A 121 2.62 16.91 -10.04
N ARG A 122 2.19 17.49 -11.17
CA ARG A 122 3.08 18.09 -12.18
C ARG A 122 3.93 19.23 -11.61
N GLU A 123 3.34 20.09 -10.77
CA GLU A 123 4.06 21.19 -10.10
C GLU A 123 5.08 20.68 -9.07
N THR A 124 4.81 19.53 -8.46
CA THR A 124 5.73 18.91 -7.50
C THR A 124 6.89 18.21 -8.20
N GLU A 125 6.60 17.51 -9.29
CA GLU A 125 7.61 16.88 -10.15
C GLU A 125 8.55 17.94 -10.75
N HIS A 126 8.01 19.01 -11.32
CA HIS A 126 8.79 20.12 -11.88
C HIS A 126 9.72 20.75 -10.83
N ARG A 127 9.20 21.06 -9.63
CA ARG A 127 10.00 21.62 -8.52
C ARG A 127 11.06 20.64 -8.01
N ASN A 128 10.77 19.34 -7.99
CA ASN A 128 11.74 18.34 -7.56
C ASN A 128 12.90 18.24 -8.57
N THR A 129 12.60 18.27 -9.87
CA THR A 129 13.61 18.28 -10.93
C THR A 129 14.48 19.55 -10.86
N GLU A 130 13.90 20.75 -10.70
CA GLU A 130 14.67 22.00 -10.55
C GLU A 130 15.54 22.02 -9.29
N ARG A 131 15.05 21.46 -8.19
CA ARG A 131 15.78 21.40 -6.92
C ARG A 131 16.91 20.36 -6.97
N PHE A 132 16.72 19.25 -7.66
CA PHE A 132 17.75 18.23 -7.89
C PHE A 132 18.88 18.78 -8.77
N THR A 133 18.55 19.45 -9.87
CA THR A 133 19.54 20.09 -10.75
C THR A 133 20.32 21.19 -10.04
N SER A 134 19.65 22.06 -9.27
CA SER A 134 20.31 23.15 -8.54
C SER A 134 21.12 22.68 -7.32
N THR A 135 20.78 21.54 -6.71
CA THR A 135 21.55 20.95 -5.60
C THR A 135 22.80 20.24 -6.11
N ASN A 136 22.69 19.48 -7.20
CA ASN A 136 23.85 18.87 -7.87
C ASN A 136 24.80 19.93 -8.45
N GLN A 137 24.28 21.04 -8.98
CA GLN A 137 25.11 22.17 -9.43
C GLN A 137 25.81 22.91 -8.27
N ARG A 138 25.21 22.96 -7.08
CA ARG A 138 25.85 23.56 -5.89
C ARG A 138 26.92 22.64 -5.30
N LEU A 139 26.68 21.34 -5.25
CA LEU A 139 27.66 20.34 -4.80
C LEU A 139 28.85 20.23 -5.76
N ALA A 140 28.62 20.33 -7.07
CA ALA A 140 29.70 20.37 -8.06
C ALA A 140 30.54 21.66 -7.99
N LYS A 141 29.97 22.77 -7.52
CA LYS A 141 30.66 24.07 -7.38
C LYS A 141 31.35 24.24 -6.02
N SER A 142 30.94 23.52 -4.98
CA SER A 142 31.55 23.63 -3.64
C SER A 142 32.79 22.75 -3.45
N GLY A 143 33.14 21.89 -4.41
CA GLY A 143 34.38 21.11 -4.38
C GLY A 143 34.47 20.05 -3.28
N ILE A 144 33.38 19.79 -2.54
CA ILE A 144 33.36 18.79 -1.46
C ILE A 144 33.16 17.42 -2.08
N ARG A 145 34.27 16.74 -2.39
CA ARG A 145 34.31 15.27 -2.48
C ARG A 145 34.29 14.73 -1.05
N GLY A 146 33.42 13.76 -0.80
CA GLY A 146 33.22 13.17 0.52
C GLY A 146 34.49 12.53 1.08
N GLU A 147 34.84 12.91 2.30
CA GLU A 147 35.69 12.14 3.20
C GLU A 147 34.94 11.98 4.53
N VAL A 148 34.84 10.73 4.97
CA VAL A 148 34.34 10.30 6.28
C VAL A 148 35.42 10.61 7.31
N VAL A 149 35.14 11.45 8.31
CA VAL A 149 35.94 11.52 9.54
C VAL A 149 35.03 11.81 10.75
N SER A 150 35.17 10.93 11.74
CA SER A 150 34.74 11.01 13.13
C SER A 150 35.26 12.26 13.84
N ASP A 151 34.45 12.90 14.70
CA ASP A 151 34.82 13.08 16.11
C ASP A 151 33.84 13.93 16.91
N VAL A 152 33.85 13.62 18.19
CA VAL A 152 33.07 14.12 19.30
C VAL A 152 33.52 15.53 19.72
N ASP A 153 32.53 16.33 20.15
CA ASP A 153 32.59 17.37 21.19
C ASP A 153 32.70 18.87 20.81
N ARG A 154 31.91 19.65 21.58
CA ARG A 154 32.07 21.07 21.95
C ARG A 154 31.64 22.19 20.98
N ARG A 155 30.46 22.77 21.23
CA ARG A 155 30.27 24.01 22.05
C ARG A 155 28.89 24.65 21.85
N ALA A 156 28.21 24.90 22.98
CA ALA A 156 27.18 25.92 23.14
C ALA A 156 27.81 27.33 23.16
N ASP A 157 27.17 28.35 22.57
CA ASP A 157 26.64 29.52 23.27
C ASP A 157 25.95 30.55 22.33
N GLN A 158 24.67 30.77 22.62
CA GLN A 158 23.83 31.97 22.46
C GLN A 158 23.26 32.52 21.12
N PRO A 159 22.06 33.16 21.20
CA PRO A 159 21.13 33.38 20.09
C PRO A 159 20.96 34.87 19.72
N ASN A 160 20.47 35.14 18.50
CA ASN A 160 19.38 36.10 18.20
C ASN A 160 19.40 36.57 16.74
N ALA A 161 18.19 36.89 16.26
CA ALA A 161 17.87 37.88 15.23
C ALA A 161 17.62 37.43 13.77
N GLU A 162 16.79 36.42 13.55
CA GLU A 162 15.92 36.37 12.34
C GLU A 162 14.46 35.94 12.63
N THR A 163 14.07 35.82 13.90
CA THR A 163 12.77 35.26 14.36
C THR A 163 11.58 36.24 14.34
N ARG A 164 11.51 37.25 13.46
CA ARG A 164 10.39 38.23 13.55
C ARG A 164 9.70 38.69 12.26
N ILE A 165 9.98 38.07 11.11
CA ILE A 165 9.27 38.43 9.86
C ILE A 165 8.48 37.23 9.27
N GLY A 166 8.82 35.99 9.61
CA GLY A 166 8.12 34.79 9.13
C GLY A 166 6.79 34.47 9.84
N ASP A 167 6.62 34.90 11.09
CA ASP A 167 5.54 34.41 11.96
C ASP A 167 4.18 35.11 11.79
N ARG A 168 4.04 36.03 10.82
CA ARG A 168 2.78 36.75 10.57
C ARG A 168 2.10 36.47 9.23
N LEU A 169 2.65 35.57 8.41
CA LEU A 169 2.06 35.23 7.09
C LEU A 169 1.72 33.75 6.88
N ASN A 170 1.69 32.91 7.93
CA ASN A 170 1.45 31.47 7.74
C ASN A 170 0.47 30.83 8.74
N ALA A 171 -0.61 31.54 9.08
CA ALA A 171 -1.60 31.04 10.05
C ALA A 171 -2.77 30.24 9.44
N ASN A 172 -2.87 30.08 8.11
CA ASN A 172 -4.02 29.40 7.47
C ASN A 172 -3.69 28.57 6.21
N SER A 173 -2.43 28.16 6.04
CA SER A 173 -2.07 27.16 5.02
C SER A 173 -1.98 25.78 5.68
N PRO A 174 -2.62 24.73 5.13
CA PRO A 174 -2.39 23.36 5.60
C PRO A 174 -0.89 23.08 5.49
N LYS A 175 -0.23 22.80 6.62
CA LYS A 175 1.13 22.28 6.61
C LYS A 175 1.08 20.91 5.98
N VAL A 176 1.41 20.80 4.70
CA VAL A 176 1.69 19.51 4.07
C VAL A 176 2.95 18.99 4.76
N SER A 177 2.77 18.06 5.70
CA SER A 177 3.87 17.43 6.42
C SER A 177 4.66 16.60 5.40
N ARG A 178 5.82 17.10 5.00
CA ARG A 178 6.73 16.38 4.12
C ARG A 178 7.34 15.27 4.96
N HIS A 179 6.87 14.03 4.82
CA HIS A 179 7.42 12.91 5.58
C HIS A 179 8.91 12.75 5.24
N ILE A 180 9.79 12.94 6.23
CA ILE A 180 11.23 12.78 6.12
C ILE A 180 11.54 11.34 6.54
N LEU A 181 12.33 10.63 5.74
CA LEU A 181 12.81 9.29 6.09
C LEU A 181 13.52 9.35 7.45
N SER A 182 13.36 8.33 8.28
CA SER A 182 14.20 8.21 9.47
C SER A 182 15.66 8.03 9.07
N GLU A 183 16.58 8.42 9.95
CA GLU A 183 18.03 8.30 9.68
C GLU A 183 18.42 6.85 9.39
N VAL A 184 17.76 5.89 10.04
CA VAL A 184 17.98 4.45 9.85
C VAL A 184 17.46 3.96 8.50
N GLU A 185 16.27 4.41 8.06
CA GLU A 185 15.74 4.08 6.73
C GLU A 185 16.62 4.70 5.63
N GLN A 186 17.02 5.96 5.80
CA GLN A 186 17.90 6.66 4.85
C GLN A 186 19.28 5.97 4.75
N SER A 187 19.87 5.59 5.89
CA SER A 187 21.13 4.86 5.92
C SER A 187 21.03 3.51 5.20
N LEU A 188 19.95 2.76 5.42
CA LEU A 188 19.71 1.51 4.70
C LEU A 188 19.52 1.73 3.19
N HIS A 189 18.77 2.77 2.80
CA HIS A 189 18.60 3.14 1.39
C HIS A 189 19.94 3.46 0.72
N GLU A 190 20.83 4.22 1.37
CA GLU A 190 22.15 4.53 0.79
C GLU A 190 23.07 3.30 0.72
N ARG A 191 23.05 2.42 1.73
CA ARG A 191 23.78 1.13 1.69
C ARG A 191 23.29 0.24 0.55
N SER A 192 21.99 0.25 0.25
CA SER A 192 21.40 -0.52 -0.85
C SER A 192 21.96 -0.20 -2.23
N LYS A 193 22.56 0.98 -2.42
CA LYS A 193 23.23 1.39 -3.66
C LYS A 193 24.64 0.82 -3.79
N GLN A 194 25.18 0.21 -2.74
CA GLN A 194 26.55 -0.29 -2.65
C GLN A 194 26.58 -1.80 -2.37
N VAL A 195 25.72 -2.57 -3.03
CA VAL A 195 25.70 -4.04 -2.92
C VAL A 195 26.94 -4.63 -3.62
N VAL A 196 27.70 -5.43 -2.88
CA VAL A 196 28.93 -6.10 -3.36
C VAL A 196 28.74 -7.59 -3.58
N GLN A 197 27.71 -8.19 -2.98
CA GLN A 197 27.39 -9.60 -3.17
C GLN A 197 25.87 -9.81 -3.15
N VAL A 198 25.40 -10.72 -4.00
CA VAL A 198 23.99 -11.13 -4.09
C VAL A 198 23.94 -12.66 -4.10
N ARG A 199 23.05 -13.25 -3.29
CA ARG A 199 22.73 -14.67 -3.29
C ARG A 199 21.23 -14.84 -3.22
N GLU A 200 20.67 -15.75 -4.00
CA GLU A 200 19.26 -16.11 -3.87
C GLU A 200 19.03 -16.72 -2.48
N LEU A 201 18.03 -16.19 -1.76
CA LEU A 201 17.70 -16.61 -0.42
C LEU A 201 16.78 -17.83 -0.51
N LYS A 202 17.22 -18.97 0.03
CA LYS A 202 16.48 -20.25 0.08
C LYS A 202 15.75 -20.57 -1.26
N PRO A 203 16.50 -20.84 -2.35
CA PRO A 203 15.93 -21.05 -3.68
C PRO A 203 14.82 -22.10 -3.69
N GLY A 204 13.64 -21.74 -4.20
CA GLY A 204 12.47 -22.63 -4.29
C GLY A 204 11.66 -22.83 -3.01
N GLU A 205 12.06 -22.21 -1.89
CA GLU A 205 11.28 -22.22 -0.64
C GLU A 205 10.32 -21.02 -0.51
N HIS A 206 10.44 -20.04 -1.40
CA HIS A 206 9.63 -18.82 -1.41
C HIS A 206 8.84 -18.71 -2.71
N VAL A 207 7.61 -18.19 -2.62
CA VAL A 207 6.78 -17.88 -3.78
C VAL A 207 7.32 -16.65 -4.52
N ASN A 208 7.75 -15.65 -3.75
CA ASN A 208 8.36 -14.43 -4.26
C ASN A 208 9.88 -14.54 -4.27
N GLU A 209 10.54 -13.93 -5.24
CA GLU A 209 12.00 -13.86 -5.25
C GLU A 209 12.52 -13.04 -4.06
N ALA A 210 13.54 -13.56 -3.37
CA ALA A 210 14.25 -12.87 -2.30
C ALA A 210 15.75 -13.14 -2.41
N PHE A 211 16.56 -12.14 -2.07
CA PHE A 211 18.02 -12.21 -2.17
C PHE A 211 18.67 -11.76 -0.87
N ASP A 212 19.60 -12.57 -0.37
CA ASP A 212 20.60 -12.12 0.61
C ASP A 212 21.60 -11.22 -0.11
N VAL A 213 21.68 -9.97 0.32
CA VAL A 213 22.59 -8.96 -0.21
C VAL A 213 23.59 -8.55 0.85
N THR A 214 24.87 -8.47 0.46
CA THR A 214 25.94 -7.91 1.29
C THR A 214 26.31 -6.54 0.75
N PHE A 215 26.33 -5.53 1.63
CA PHE A 215 26.71 -4.16 1.30
C PHE A 215 28.24 -3.97 1.43
N SER A 216 28.76 -2.87 0.89
CA SER A 216 30.19 -2.54 0.90
C SER A 216 30.81 -2.43 2.29
N ASP A 217 30.01 -2.12 3.31
CA ASP A 217 30.42 -2.06 4.71
C ASP A 217 30.42 -3.43 5.42
N GLY A 218 30.08 -4.51 4.71
CA GLY A 218 30.02 -5.88 5.22
C GLY A 218 28.70 -6.25 5.91
N SER A 219 27.76 -5.31 6.08
CA SER A 219 26.43 -5.61 6.61
C SER A 219 25.52 -6.30 5.58
N HIS A 220 24.48 -6.97 6.07
CA HIS A 220 23.56 -7.77 5.26
C HIS A 220 22.14 -7.19 5.21
N GLY A 221 21.40 -7.55 4.16
CA GLY A 221 19.99 -7.28 4.03
C GLY A 221 19.27 -8.32 3.16
N VAL A 222 17.94 -8.30 3.20
CA VAL A 222 17.09 -9.08 2.30
C VAL A 222 16.50 -8.14 1.27
N TYR A 223 16.87 -8.33 0.00
CA TYR A 223 16.33 -7.58 -1.13
C TYR A 223 15.23 -8.37 -1.84
N LYS A 224 14.05 -7.75 -2.01
CA LYS A 224 12.88 -8.32 -2.70
C LYS A 224 12.50 -7.43 -3.89
N PRO A 225 12.74 -7.85 -5.15
CA PRO A 225 12.36 -7.07 -6.32
C PRO A 225 10.84 -7.10 -6.56
N ILE A 226 10.30 -6.00 -7.11
CA ILE A 226 8.91 -5.96 -7.60
C ILE A 226 8.70 -6.99 -8.72
N ALA A 227 9.68 -7.16 -9.61
CA ALA A 227 9.58 -8.09 -10.74
C ALA A 227 9.50 -9.57 -10.31
N GLY A 228 9.86 -9.89 -9.07
CA GLY A 228 9.80 -11.24 -8.51
C GLY A 228 8.57 -11.49 -7.63
N ALA A 229 7.60 -10.57 -7.63
CA ALA A 229 6.38 -10.67 -6.85
C ALA A 229 5.27 -11.45 -7.60
N ASP A 230 4.67 -12.45 -6.95
CA ASP A 230 3.51 -13.17 -7.44
C ASP A 230 2.23 -12.65 -6.77
N ALA A 231 1.50 -11.79 -7.47
CA ALA A 231 0.21 -11.29 -6.99
C ALA A 231 -0.95 -12.30 -7.12
N SER A 232 -0.76 -13.45 -7.75
CA SER A 232 -1.83 -14.45 -7.85
C SER A 232 -2.22 -15.06 -6.50
N ILE A 233 -1.38 -14.87 -5.48
CA ILE A 233 -1.55 -15.39 -4.12
C ILE A 233 -2.61 -14.61 -3.32
N ARG A 234 -2.83 -13.33 -3.65
CA ARG A 234 -3.75 -12.43 -2.95
C ARG A 234 -4.49 -11.54 -3.94
N GLU A 235 -5.80 -11.69 -4.04
CA GLU A 235 -6.63 -10.91 -4.97
C GLU A 235 -6.60 -9.41 -4.64
N SER A 236 -6.48 -9.09 -3.34
CA SER A 236 -6.53 -7.72 -2.84
C SER A 236 -5.18 -6.99 -2.83
N ILE A 237 -4.10 -7.62 -3.33
CA ILE A 237 -2.74 -7.07 -3.32
C ILE A 237 -2.19 -6.99 -4.76
N PRO A 238 -1.91 -5.79 -5.30
CA PRO A 238 -1.29 -5.67 -6.61
C PRO A 238 0.19 -6.08 -6.58
N ALA A 239 0.67 -6.71 -7.65
CA ALA A 239 2.05 -7.22 -7.77
C ALA A 239 3.10 -6.14 -7.58
N ASP A 240 2.85 -4.95 -8.13
CA ASP A 240 3.76 -3.80 -8.05
C ASP A 240 3.69 -3.06 -6.70
N GLY A 241 2.87 -3.54 -5.76
CA GLY A 241 2.62 -2.90 -4.48
C GLY A 241 3.30 -3.56 -3.28
N MET A 242 4.04 -4.67 -3.44
CA MET A 242 4.63 -5.39 -2.30
C MET A 242 5.74 -4.58 -1.61
N ALA A 243 6.63 -3.93 -2.37
CA ALA A 243 7.69 -3.11 -1.80
C ALA A 243 7.14 -1.93 -0.97
N ALA A 244 6.07 -1.29 -1.45
CA ALA A 244 5.42 -0.20 -0.72
C ALA A 244 4.81 -0.66 0.61
N ARG A 245 4.30 -1.89 0.67
CA ARG A 245 3.72 -2.49 1.87
C ARG A 245 4.78 -2.84 2.90
N GLU A 246 5.90 -3.43 2.47
CA GLU A 246 7.04 -3.71 3.34
C GLU A 246 7.57 -2.42 4.00
N VAL A 247 7.79 -1.36 3.21
CA VAL A 247 8.22 -0.04 3.73
C VAL A 247 7.14 0.60 4.62
N ALA A 248 5.86 0.51 4.25
CA ALA A 248 4.76 1.05 5.05
C ALA A 248 4.65 0.41 6.43
N VAL A 249 4.82 -0.91 6.52
CA VAL A 249 4.78 -1.62 7.80
C VAL A 249 6.00 -1.27 8.65
N SER A 250 7.20 -1.18 8.08
CA SER A 250 8.40 -0.76 8.82
C SER A 250 8.26 0.66 9.37
N ARG A 251 7.78 1.62 8.57
CA ARG A 251 7.54 3.00 9.04
C ARG A 251 6.43 3.08 10.09
N LEU A 252 5.38 2.28 9.94
CA LEU A 252 4.30 2.22 10.94
C LEU A 252 4.82 1.65 12.27
N ASP A 253 5.61 0.57 12.25
CA ASP A 253 6.23 -0.01 13.44
C ASP A 253 7.15 1.00 14.16
N GLU A 254 7.95 1.75 13.40
CA GLU A 254 8.77 2.85 13.92
C GLU A 254 7.90 3.94 14.56
N LYS A 255 6.82 4.35 13.88
CA LYS A 255 5.88 5.35 14.39
C LYS A 255 5.18 4.91 15.68
N LEU A 256 4.83 3.63 15.77
CA LEU A 256 4.25 3.02 16.96
C LEU A 256 5.29 2.83 18.07
N GLY A 257 6.58 2.85 17.75
CA GLY A 257 7.67 2.60 18.70
C GLY A 257 7.60 1.19 19.28
N PHE A 258 7.29 0.21 18.43
CA PHE A 258 7.16 -1.19 18.82
C PHE A 258 8.47 -1.96 18.66
N GLY A 259 9.22 -1.68 17.59
CA GLY A 259 10.52 -2.32 17.34
C GLY A 259 10.39 -3.80 16.95
N LEU A 260 9.29 -4.19 16.31
CA LEU A 260 9.05 -5.57 15.87
C LEU A 260 9.57 -5.80 14.45
N VAL A 261 9.56 -4.77 13.61
CA VAL A 261 9.82 -4.88 12.17
C VAL A 261 11.22 -4.37 11.87
N PRO A 262 12.11 -5.16 11.24
CA PRO A 262 13.42 -4.65 10.85
C PRO A 262 13.27 -3.49 9.86
N THR A 263 14.12 -2.48 10.00
CA THR A 263 14.14 -1.31 9.11
C THR A 263 14.10 -1.75 7.66
N THR A 264 13.15 -1.21 6.91
CA THR A 264 12.94 -1.56 5.50
C THR A 264 12.85 -0.30 4.65
N ALA A 265 13.61 -0.26 3.57
CA ALA A 265 13.70 0.88 2.67
C ALA A 265 13.42 0.46 1.22
N PHE A 266 13.02 1.41 0.38
CA PHE A 266 13.03 1.18 -1.07
C PHE A 266 14.46 1.01 -1.58
N ALA A 267 14.64 0.12 -2.56
CA ALA A 267 15.92 -0.14 -3.19
C ALA A 267 15.76 -0.24 -4.72
N ASP A 268 16.80 0.20 -5.44
CA ASP A 268 16.98 -0.07 -6.87
C ASP A 268 18.12 -1.08 -7.01
N GLY A 269 17.76 -2.35 -7.00
CA GLY A 269 18.70 -3.47 -6.96
C GLY A 269 18.97 -4.08 -8.33
N HIS A 270 19.77 -5.15 -8.34
CA HIS A 270 20.17 -5.85 -9.57
C HIS A 270 19.02 -6.44 -10.41
N ARG A 271 17.80 -6.49 -9.86
CA ARG A 271 16.56 -6.93 -10.54
C ARG A 271 15.51 -5.80 -10.66
N GLY A 272 15.94 -4.55 -10.57
CA GLY A 272 15.10 -3.36 -10.68
C GLY A 272 14.64 -2.81 -9.33
N LEU A 273 13.48 -2.15 -9.31
CA LEU A 273 12.92 -1.57 -8.09
C LEU A 273 12.39 -2.66 -7.15
N GLY A 274 12.52 -2.42 -5.85
CA GLY A 274 12.07 -3.33 -4.80
C GLY A 274 12.17 -2.71 -3.41
N SER A 275 12.17 -3.58 -2.40
CA SER A 275 12.47 -3.23 -1.01
C SER A 275 13.71 -3.97 -0.53
N VAL A 276 14.47 -3.33 0.36
CA VAL A 276 15.54 -3.97 1.12
C VAL A 276 15.23 -3.86 2.61
N GLN A 277 15.28 -4.99 3.30
CA GLN A 277 15.08 -5.08 4.73
C GLN A 277 16.40 -5.39 5.42
N GLN A 278 16.70 -4.71 6.52
CA GLN A 278 17.88 -4.97 7.33
C GLN A 278 17.87 -6.42 7.82
N TRP A 279 19.01 -7.11 7.70
CA TRP A 279 19.17 -8.45 8.24
C TRP A 279 19.10 -8.45 9.78
N GLN A 280 18.45 -9.46 10.35
CA GLN A 280 18.41 -9.69 11.79
C GLN A 280 18.99 -11.05 12.12
N ASP A 281 20.00 -11.08 12.98
CA ASP A 281 20.43 -12.32 13.61
C ASP A 281 19.28 -12.83 14.46
N SER A 282 18.78 -14.03 14.15
CA SER A 282 17.56 -14.54 14.76
C SER A 282 17.43 -16.05 14.56
N THR A 283 16.57 -16.66 15.37
CA THR A 283 16.08 -18.04 15.19
C THR A 283 14.63 -18.03 14.73
N ASP A 284 14.10 -19.20 14.39
CA ASP A 284 12.67 -19.36 14.15
C ASP A 284 11.84 -18.82 15.34
N GLY A 285 10.66 -18.29 15.03
CA GLY A 285 9.73 -17.75 16.00
C GLY A 285 9.21 -18.82 16.97
N ARG A 286 9.03 -18.42 18.22
CA ARG A 286 8.36 -19.25 19.24
C ARG A 286 6.84 -19.23 19.06
N PRO A 287 6.10 -20.18 19.66
CA PRO A 287 4.66 -20.07 19.85
C PRO A 287 4.26 -18.72 20.48
N PRO A 288 3.12 -18.11 20.12
CA PRO A 288 2.68 -16.82 20.65
C PRO A 288 2.71 -16.73 22.20
N GLU A 289 2.30 -17.80 22.87
CA GLU A 289 2.25 -17.92 24.33
C GLU A 289 3.62 -17.79 25.03
N ASP A 290 4.71 -18.02 24.30
CA ASP A 290 6.08 -17.95 24.84
C ASP A 290 6.68 -16.54 24.80
N TYR A 291 5.99 -15.58 24.17
CA TYR A 291 6.37 -14.16 24.21
C TYR A 291 5.69 -13.44 25.37
N PRO A 292 6.30 -12.38 25.94
CA PRO A 292 5.63 -11.56 26.94
C PRO A 292 4.31 -11.01 26.41
N ARG A 293 3.27 -10.95 27.27
CA ARG A 293 1.94 -10.44 26.90
C ARG A 293 2.00 -9.11 26.14
N TYR A 294 2.85 -8.18 26.59
CA TYR A 294 3.03 -6.89 25.94
C TYR A 294 3.45 -7.02 24.46
N GLN A 295 4.43 -7.90 24.14
CA GLN A 295 4.83 -8.15 22.76
C GLN A 295 3.72 -8.83 21.94
N GLN A 296 2.98 -9.77 22.54
CA GLN A 296 1.82 -10.38 21.87
C GLN A 296 0.78 -9.33 21.46
N GLU A 297 0.49 -8.37 22.34
CA GLU A 297 -0.42 -7.27 22.06
C GLU A 297 0.13 -6.33 20.98
N GLN A 298 1.43 -6.00 21.02
CA GLN A 298 2.06 -5.17 19.98
C GLN A 298 1.95 -5.80 18.59
N VAL A 299 2.22 -7.11 18.48
CA VAL A 299 2.08 -7.85 17.21
C VAL A 299 0.62 -7.87 16.77
N ALA A 300 -0.32 -8.10 17.69
CA ALA A 300 -1.75 -8.09 17.39
C ALA A 300 -2.21 -6.72 16.86
N VAL A 301 -1.79 -5.63 17.51
CA VAL A 301 -2.11 -4.26 17.08
C VAL A 301 -1.52 -3.98 15.69
N LEU A 302 -0.26 -4.31 15.46
CA LEU A 302 0.39 -4.11 14.16
C LEU A 302 -0.29 -4.93 13.05
N ASP A 303 -0.50 -6.23 13.26
CA ASP A 303 -1.16 -7.11 12.29
C ASP A 303 -2.61 -6.70 12.03
N TYR A 304 -3.32 -6.16 13.04
CA TYR A 304 -4.68 -5.66 12.85
C TYR A 304 -4.71 -4.36 12.04
N ILE A 305 -3.91 -3.35 12.41
CA ILE A 305 -3.83 -2.08 11.67
C ILE A 305 -3.45 -2.33 10.21
N THR A 306 -2.51 -3.24 9.97
CA THR A 306 -2.04 -3.58 8.62
C THR A 306 -2.96 -4.55 7.89
N ALA A 307 -3.95 -5.16 8.57
CA ALA A 307 -4.70 -6.32 8.08
C ALA A 307 -3.80 -7.35 7.40
N ASN A 308 -2.79 -7.80 8.15
CA ASN A 308 -1.86 -8.79 7.67
C ASN A 308 -2.59 -10.08 7.26
N THR A 309 -2.49 -10.45 5.99
CA THR A 309 -3.15 -11.64 5.44
C THR A 309 -2.25 -12.87 5.47
N ASP A 310 -1.05 -12.78 6.05
CA ASP A 310 -0.06 -13.85 6.01
C ASP A 310 0.83 -13.99 7.26
N ARG A 311 0.34 -13.65 8.46
CA ARG A 311 1.08 -13.94 9.70
C ARG A 311 1.00 -15.42 10.06
N HIS A 312 1.91 -16.20 9.47
CA HIS A 312 2.14 -17.61 9.79
C HIS A 312 3.46 -17.81 10.55
N PRO A 313 3.70 -18.97 11.20
CA PRO A 313 4.90 -19.18 12.00
C PRO A 313 6.23 -18.92 11.27
N GLY A 314 6.31 -19.23 9.97
CA GLY A 314 7.50 -18.93 9.15
C GLY A 314 7.83 -17.44 8.96
N ASN A 315 6.91 -16.54 9.30
CA ASN A 315 7.09 -15.08 9.22
C ASN A 315 7.36 -14.47 10.61
N ASN A 316 7.59 -15.32 11.60
CA ASN A 316 7.91 -14.96 12.96
C ASN A 316 9.35 -15.40 13.23
N LEU A 317 10.16 -14.50 13.77
CA LEU A 317 11.53 -14.77 14.19
C LEU A 317 11.69 -14.39 15.66
N THR A 318 12.74 -14.90 16.29
CA THR A 318 13.13 -14.52 17.65
C THR A 318 14.55 -13.99 17.65
N SER A 319 14.76 -12.78 18.17
CA SER A 319 16.12 -12.22 18.34
C SER A 319 16.90 -12.99 19.42
N PRO A 320 18.23 -12.84 19.51
CA PRO A 320 19.04 -13.45 20.56
C PRO A 320 18.61 -13.01 21.96
N GLU A 321 18.07 -11.80 22.10
CA GLU A 321 17.53 -11.23 23.32
C GLU A 321 16.14 -11.80 23.68
N GLY A 322 15.56 -12.63 22.81
CA GLY A 322 14.25 -13.24 23.00
C GLY A 322 13.07 -12.40 22.53
N ASN A 323 13.32 -11.31 21.78
CA ASN A 323 12.26 -10.44 21.28
C ASN A 323 11.64 -10.97 19.99
N PHE A 324 10.35 -10.74 19.81
CA PHE A 324 9.64 -11.03 18.57
C PHE A 324 10.17 -10.16 17.43
N VAL A 325 10.43 -10.77 16.29
CA VAL A 325 10.79 -10.08 15.05
C VAL A 325 9.81 -10.49 13.94
N ALA A 326 9.10 -9.51 13.39
CA ALA A 326 8.13 -9.67 12.34
C ALA A 326 8.79 -9.47 10.96
N ILE A 327 8.64 -10.43 10.06
CA ILE A 327 9.09 -10.31 8.67
C ILE A 327 7.95 -10.56 7.69
N ASP A 328 8.23 -10.31 6.42
CA ASP A 328 7.38 -10.62 5.26
C ASP A 328 6.00 -9.93 5.26
N HIS A 329 6.01 -8.62 5.05
CA HIS A 329 4.80 -7.78 5.07
C HIS A 329 4.29 -7.41 3.68
N GLY A 330 4.78 -8.07 2.63
CA GLY A 330 4.32 -7.85 1.24
C GLY A 330 2.81 -8.03 1.04
N TYR A 331 2.14 -8.80 1.90
CA TYR A 331 0.69 -9.06 1.88
C TYR A 331 -0.12 -8.31 2.96
N CYS A 332 0.43 -7.21 3.48
CA CYS A 332 -0.28 -6.26 4.33
C CYS A 332 -1.02 -5.19 3.50
N PHE A 333 -1.88 -4.40 4.15
CA PHE A 333 -2.65 -3.31 3.53
C PHE A 333 -3.38 -3.74 2.25
N PRO A 334 -4.28 -4.74 2.33
CA PRO A 334 -5.09 -5.14 1.18
C PRO A 334 -6.01 -4.01 0.71
N GLU A 335 -6.22 -3.89 -0.61
CA GLU A 335 -7.10 -2.85 -1.20
C GLU A 335 -8.59 -3.19 -1.08
N THR A 336 -8.89 -4.47 -0.79
CA THR A 336 -10.25 -4.97 -0.53
C THR A 336 -10.18 -6.02 0.58
N ALA A 337 -11.34 -6.39 1.14
CA ALA A 337 -11.40 -7.46 2.15
C ALA A 337 -11.68 -8.85 1.55
N ALA A 338 -11.27 -9.08 0.30
CA ALA A 338 -11.41 -10.37 -0.38
C ALA A 338 -10.53 -11.45 0.28
N ASP A 339 -9.32 -11.06 0.68
CA ASP A 339 -8.40 -11.91 1.44
C ASP A 339 -8.70 -11.83 2.95
N LYS A 340 -8.42 -12.92 3.67
CA LYS A 340 -8.67 -13.00 5.12
C LYS A 340 -7.50 -12.40 5.89
N LEU A 341 -7.79 -11.64 6.95
CA LEU A 341 -6.79 -11.28 7.94
C LEU A 341 -6.37 -12.58 8.66
N ARG A 342 -5.07 -12.90 8.63
CA ARG A 342 -4.52 -14.14 9.16
C ARG A 342 -3.46 -13.81 10.21
N SER A 343 -3.81 -13.95 11.50
CA SER A 343 -2.87 -13.78 12.61
C SER A 343 -3.39 -14.43 13.88
N SER A 344 -2.60 -15.35 14.45
CA SER A 344 -2.91 -15.91 15.78
C SER A 344 -2.83 -14.84 16.88
N TYR A 345 -2.02 -13.79 16.71
CA TYR A 345 -1.92 -12.70 17.68
C TYR A 345 -3.20 -11.88 17.73
N VAL A 346 -3.77 -11.54 16.56
CA VAL A 346 -5.08 -10.89 16.47
C VAL A 346 -6.17 -11.81 17.03
N ALA A 347 -6.16 -13.09 16.66
CA ALA A 347 -7.14 -14.06 17.16
C ALA A 347 -7.17 -14.17 18.69
N HIS A 348 -6.01 -14.19 19.35
CA HIS A 348 -5.92 -14.26 20.80
C HIS A 348 -6.30 -12.94 21.52
N ASN A 349 -6.17 -11.80 20.84
CA ASN A 349 -6.44 -10.47 21.43
C ASN A 349 -7.78 -9.85 20.95
N LEU A 350 -8.58 -10.59 20.19
CA LEU A 350 -9.87 -10.13 19.70
C LEU A 350 -10.85 -9.95 20.88
N ASN A 351 -11.42 -8.76 21.01
CA ASN A 351 -12.29 -8.33 22.13
C ASN A 351 -11.63 -8.45 23.51
N VAL A 352 -10.29 -8.39 23.56
CA VAL A 352 -9.52 -8.35 24.81
C VAL A 352 -8.98 -6.93 25.00
N PRO A 353 -9.25 -6.27 26.14
CA PRO A 353 -8.65 -4.98 26.46
C PRO A 353 -7.12 -5.03 26.40
N LEU A 354 -6.52 -4.05 25.73
CA LEU A 354 -5.07 -3.87 25.73
C LEU A 354 -4.59 -3.48 27.13
N SER A 355 -3.34 -3.80 27.45
CA SER A 355 -2.67 -3.25 28.63
C SER A 355 -2.73 -1.73 28.63
N GLU A 356 -2.87 -1.13 29.82
CA GLU A 356 -2.95 0.33 29.97
C GLU A 356 -1.74 1.03 29.34
N GLU A 357 -0.55 0.44 29.50
CA GLU A 357 0.69 0.95 28.91
C GLU A 357 0.63 0.98 27.38
N LEU A 358 0.22 -0.13 26.75
CA LEU A 358 0.14 -0.18 25.28
C LEU A 358 -0.98 0.71 24.77
N LEU A 359 -2.14 0.73 25.44
CA LEU A 359 -3.25 1.58 25.04
C LEU A 359 -2.89 3.07 25.12
N ALA A 360 -2.18 3.49 26.16
CA ALA A 360 -1.69 4.86 26.26
C ALA A 360 -0.75 5.23 25.11
N LYS A 361 0.14 4.30 24.72
CA LYS A 361 1.03 4.46 23.55
C LYS A 361 0.24 4.52 22.24
N VAL A 362 -0.74 3.64 22.03
CA VAL A 362 -1.56 3.64 20.80
C VAL A 362 -2.42 4.92 20.70
N ARG A 363 -2.96 5.42 21.82
CA ARG A 363 -3.76 6.66 21.87
C ARG A 363 -2.95 7.93 21.67
N SER A 364 -1.63 7.90 21.87
CA SER A 364 -0.78 9.07 21.63
C SER A 364 -0.42 9.26 20.15
N ILE A 365 -0.73 8.28 19.30
CA ILE A 365 -0.44 8.33 17.86
C ILE A 365 -1.46 9.21 17.14
N ASP A 366 -0.97 10.24 16.45
CA ASP A 366 -1.80 11.08 15.59
C ASP A 366 -2.17 10.34 14.29
N LEU A 367 -3.47 10.20 14.05
CA LEU A 367 -4.00 9.51 12.86
C LEU A 367 -3.64 10.22 11.55
N GLY A 368 -3.55 11.55 11.56
CA GLY A 368 -3.16 12.35 10.40
C GLY A 368 -1.68 12.15 10.05
N GLU A 369 -0.80 12.05 11.04
CA GLU A 369 0.61 11.75 10.82
C GLU A 369 0.80 10.32 10.27
N VAL A 370 0.01 9.34 10.74
CA VAL A 370 -0.01 8.00 10.16
C VAL A 370 -0.52 8.03 8.72
N ALA A 371 -1.53 8.86 8.42
CA ALA A 371 -2.04 9.04 7.06
C ALA A 371 -0.97 9.56 6.10
N ASP A 372 -0.28 10.62 6.47
CA ASP A 372 0.79 11.22 5.68
C ASP A 372 1.94 10.22 5.48
N LEU A 373 2.31 9.47 6.52
CA LEU A 373 3.35 8.44 6.48
C LEU A 373 3.01 7.31 5.51
N LEU A 374 1.79 6.76 5.59
CA LEU A 374 1.35 5.67 4.71
C LEU A 374 1.15 6.15 3.26
N ALA A 375 0.66 7.37 3.05
CA ALA A 375 0.55 7.95 1.72
C ALA A 375 1.93 8.13 1.05
N ALA A 376 2.95 8.49 1.83
CA ALA A 376 4.31 8.71 1.34
C ALA A 376 5.03 7.45 0.84
N THR A 377 4.49 6.24 1.07
CA THR A 377 5.04 4.99 0.51
C THR A 377 4.47 4.65 -0.86
N GLY A 378 3.41 5.34 -1.30
CA GLY A 378 2.73 5.03 -2.55
C GLY A 378 1.70 3.89 -2.44
N LEU A 379 1.24 3.56 -1.24
CA LEU A 379 0.03 2.72 -1.07
C LEU A 379 -1.14 3.32 -1.87
N ARG A 380 -1.87 2.45 -2.59
CA ARG A 380 -2.96 2.83 -3.49
C ARG A 380 -4.32 2.48 -2.87
N GLY A 381 -5.38 2.97 -3.52
CA GLY A 381 -6.75 2.65 -3.14
C GLY A 381 -7.10 3.14 -1.73
N SER A 382 -7.95 2.38 -1.03
CA SER A 382 -8.33 2.64 0.36
C SER A 382 -7.36 2.05 1.38
N ALA A 383 -6.29 1.37 0.94
CA ALA A 383 -5.44 0.57 1.82
C ALA A 383 -4.88 1.35 3.03
N ALA A 384 -4.46 2.61 2.81
CA ALA A 384 -4.01 3.50 3.87
C ALA A 384 -5.17 3.96 4.78
N SER A 385 -6.29 4.41 4.20
CA SER A 385 -7.47 4.86 4.97
C SER A 385 -8.08 3.75 5.82
N ASP A 386 -8.09 2.52 5.32
CA ASP A 386 -8.62 1.36 6.02
C ASP A 386 -7.72 0.98 7.20
N GLY A 387 -6.39 1.09 7.03
CA GLY A 387 -5.45 0.94 8.14
C GLY A 387 -5.65 1.99 9.24
N ILE A 388 -5.86 3.25 8.86
CA ILE A 388 -6.15 4.34 9.79
C ILE A 388 -7.47 4.09 10.54
N ALA A 389 -8.51 3.60 9.85
CA ALA A 389 -9.78 3.26 10.48
C ALA A 389 -9.61 2.16 11.56
N ARG A 390 -8.78 1.15 11.28
CA ARG A 390 -8.46 0.09 12.25
C ARG A 390 -7.66 0.60 13.44
N LEU A 391 -6.74 1.54 13.24
CA LEU A 391 -6.05 2.22 14.35
C LEU A 391 -7.04 3.05 15.19
N GLY A 392 -7.94 3.80 14.54
CA GLY A 392 -8.97 4.59 15.20
C GLY A 392 -9.91 3.74 16.07
N GLU A 393 -10.31 2.57 15.59
CA GLU A 393 -11.10 1.59 16.38
C GLU A 393 -10.38 1.20 17.68
N ILE A 394 -9.08 0.89 17.62
CA ILE A 394 -8.31 0.53 18.82
C ILE A 394 -8.23 1.72 19.78
N GLN A 395 -8.00 2.93 19.27
CA GLN A 395 -7.93 4.14 20.10
C GLN A 395 -9.24 4.42 20.84
N GLU A 396 -10.38 4.25 20.16
CA GLU A 396 -11.72 4.48 20.70
C GLU A 396 -12.11 3.39 21.70
N SER A 397 -12.04 2.12 21.29
CA SER A 397 -12.54 0.98 22.07
C SER A 397 -11.58 0.48 23.15
N GLY A 398 -10.28 0.75 23.00
CA GLY A 398 -9.24 0.19 23.87
C GLY A 398 -8.86 -1.26 23.59
N MET A 399 -9.34 -1.83 22.49
CA MET A 399 -9.13 -3.22 22.09
C MET A 399 -9.25 -3.40 20.58
N ILE A 400 -8.97 -4.61 20.08
CA ILE A 400 -9.28 -4.99 18.70
C ILE A 400 -10.68 -5.62 18.73
N THR A 401 -11.71 -4.94 18.21
CA THR A 401 -13.07 -5.51 18.10
C THR A 401 -13.27 -6.22 16.76
N GLY A 402 -12.46 -5.85 15.77
CA GLY A 402 -12.61 -6.28 14.39
C GLY A 402 -13.58 -5.39 13.61
N ASP A 403 -14.12 -4.31 14.17
CA ASP A 403 -15.26 -3.62 13.57
C ASP A 403 -14.96 -2.89 12.26
N ALA A 404 -13.76 -2.33 12.14
CA ALA A 404 -13.23 -1.67 10.96
C ALA A 404 -12.67 -2.66 9.91
N TRP A 405 -12.72 -3.96 10.17
CA TRP A 405 -12.42 -5.00 9.18
C TRP A 405 -13.70 -5.69 8.68
N PRO A 406 -14.14 -5.43 7.43
CA PRO A 406 -15.36 -6.06 6.92
C PRO A 406 -15.16 -7.54 6.56
N GLY A 407 -13.93 -7.99 6.35
CA GLY A 407 -13.60 -9.35 5.97
C GLY A 407 -13.59 -10.34 7.14
N VAL A 408 -13.15 -11.57 6.83
CA VAL A 408 -12.95 -12.65 7.80
C VAL A 408 -11.63 -12.45 8.56
N ILE A 409 -11.61 -12.80 9.85
CA ILE A 409 -10.40 -12.92 10.66
C ILE A 409 -10.16 -14.39 10.99
N THR A 410 -8.94 -14.86 10.76
CA THR A 410 -8.49 -16.21 11.11
C THR A 410 -7.24 -16.18 11.97
N ASP A 411 -7.00 -17.27 12.69
CA ASP A 411 -5.67 -17.54 13.23
C ASP A 411 -4.66 -17.91 12.11
N ALA A 412 -3.42 -18.18 12.49
CA ALA A 412 -2.36 -18.57 11.54
C ALA A 412 -2.66 -19.89 10.79
N TYR A 413 -3.62 -20.69 11.25
CA TYR A 413 -4.00 -22.00 10.71
C TYR A 413 -5.35 -21.95 9.97
N TRP A 414 -5.80 -20.76 9.58
CA TRP A 414 -7.03 -20.52 8.83
C TRP A 414 -8.33 -20.87 9.59
N ARG A 415 -8.27 -21.09 10.91
CA ARG A 415 -9.47 -21.23 11.72
C ARG A 415 -10.11 -19.86 11.89
N THR A 416 -11.37 -19.75 11.48
CA THR A 416 -12.11 -18.49 11.56
C THR A 416 -12.44 -18.16 13.01
N VAL A 417 -12.04 -16.96 13.44
CA VAL A 417 -12.37 -16.41 14.78
C VAL A 417 -13.40 -15.29 14.69
N ARG A 418 -13.57 -14.68 13.51
CA ARG A 418 -14.64 -13.74 13.20
C ARG A 418 -15.04 -13.85 11.73
N GLY A 419 -16.34 -13.97 11.46
CA GLY A 419 -16.89 -13.97 10.10
C GLY A 419 -16.80 -12.60 9.42
N ALA A 420 -17.13 -12.56 8.13
CA ALA A 420 -17.32 -11.30 7.40
C ALA A 420 -18.60 -10.60 7.89
N LYS A 421 -18.64 -9.27 7.75
CA LYS A 421 -19.81 -8.43 8.08
C LYS A 421 -20.80 -8.33 6.93
#